data_AF-A0ABD7JQ85-F1
#
_entry.id   AF-A0ABD7JQ85-F1
#
_cell.length_a   1.000
_cell.length_b   1.000
_cell.length_c   1.000
_cell.angle_alpha   90.00
_cell.angle_beta   90.00
_cell.angle_gamma   90.00
#
_symmetry.space_group_name_H-M   'P 1'
#
loop_
_entity.id
_entity.type
_entity.pdbx_description
1 polymer ?
#
loop_
_entity_poly.entity_id
_entity_poly.type
_entity_poly.pdbx_seq_one_letter_code
_entity_poly.pdbx_strand_id
1 'polypeptide(L)' 'MRQRDLKFTFVVGEGKLAFDVVEFELEEALCEPFRLHLKLASDRRAVDFKQVLDQPGTFTLWQD' A
#
# COMPACT_ATOMS: atom_id res chain seq x y z
N MET A 1 11.19 4.75 19.78
CA MET A 1 10.48 3.67 19.05
C MET A 1 11.51 2.99 18.16
N ARG A 2 11.74 1.67 18.32
CA ARG A 2 12.72 0.94 17.49
C ARG A 2 12.04 0.61 16.17
N GLN A 3 12.58 1.10 15.05
CA GLN A 3 12.05 0.94 13.69
C GLN A 3 11.95 -0.54 13.21
N ARG A 4 12.36 -1.53 14.02
CA ARG A 4 12.48 -2.93 13.60
C ARG A 4 11.18 -3.73 13.68
N ASP A 5 10.14 -3.17 14.29
CA ASP A 5 8.90 -3.91 14.61
C ASP A 5 7.71 -3.44 13.74
N LEU A 6 7.95 -2.61 12.71
CA LEU A 6 6.93 -2.12 11.80
C LEU A 6 7.10 -2.73 10.40
N LYS A 7 6.04 -3.35 9.89
CA LYS A 7 5.95 -3.83 8.51
C LYS A 7 4.77 -3.14 7.81
N PHE A 8 4.97 -2.81 6.54
CA PHE A 8 3.96 -2.14 5.72
C PHE A 8 3.69 -2.96 4.47
N THR A 9 2.44 -3.33 4.24
CA THR A 9 2.04 -4.13 3.07
C THR A 9 0.88 -3.48 2.35
N PHE A 10 0.86 -3.59 1.03
CA PHE A 10 -0.25 -3.12 0.21
C PHE A 10 -0.77 -4.24 -0.68
N VAL A 11 -2.08 -4.44 -0.68
CA VAL A 11 -2.74 -5.55 -1.38
C VAL A 11 -3.84 -4.99 -2.28
N VAL A 12 -3.89 -5.45 -3.54
CA VAL A 12 -4.83 -4.95 -4.56
C VAL A 12 -5.66 -6.10 -5.13
N GLY A 13 -6.91 -5.80 -5.49
CA GLY A 13 -7.76 -6.70 -6.25
C GLY A 13 -8.12 -7.97 -5.47
N GLU A 14 -8.71 -7.81 -4.28
CA GLU A 14 -9.16 -8.90 -3.41
C GLU A 14 -8.04 -9.87 -2.96
N GLY A 15 -6.82 -9.40 -2.76
CA GLY A 15 -5.73 -10.28 -2.31
C GLY A 15 -4.84 -10.85 -3.41
N LYS A 16 -5.12 -10.55 -4.68
CA LYS A 16 -4.44 -11.19 -5.82
C LYS A 16 -3.02 -10.65 -6.07
N LEU A 17 -2.79 -9.38 -5.72
CA LEU A 17 -1.47 -8.76 -5.81
C LEU A 17 -1.08 -8.13 -4.48
N ALA A 18 0.13 -8.47 -4.02
CA ALA A 18 0.73 -7.90 -2.82
C ALA A 18 2.03 -7.18 -3.20
N PHE A 19 2.25 -6.05 -2.55
CA PHE A 19 3.41 -5.18 -2.71
C PHE A 19 3.98 -4.87 -1.34
N ASP A 20 5.31 -4.80 -1.27
CA ASP A 20 5.99 -4.22 -0.12
C ASP A 20 5.95 -2.69 -0.23
N VAL A 21 5.66 -2.01 0.87
CA VAL A 21 5.60 -0.55 0.90
C VAL A 21 6.92 -0.02 1.44
N VAL A 22 7.60 0.76 0.60
CA VAL A 22 8.90 1.38 0.93
C VAL A 22 8.69 2.71 1.65
N GLU A 23 7.69 3.47 1.22
CA GLU A 23 7.35 4.79 1.76
C GLU A 23 5.87 5.05 1.53
N PHE A 24 5.24 5.78 2.45
CA PHE A 24 3.87 6.25 2.30
C PHE A 24 3.71 7.67 2.84
N GLU A 25 2.75 8.38 2.27
CA GLU A 25 2.29 9.68 2.74
C GLU A 25 0.77 9.69 2.73
N LEU A 26 0.18 10.08 3.86
CA LEU A 26 -1.28 10.10 4.07
C LEU A 26 -1.71 11.53 4.37
N GLU A 27 -2.45 12.11 3.44
CA GLU A 27 -3.07 13.43 3.57
C GLU A 27 -4.54 13.24 3.93
N GLU A 28 -4.95 13.74 5.09
CA GLU A 28 -6.34 13.65 5.56
C GLU A 28 -6.76 14.92 6.29
N ALA A 29 -8.01 15.32 6.09
CA ALA A 29 -8.61 16.53 6.67
C ALA A 29 -10.08 16.28 7.02
N LEU A 30 -10.61 17.09 7.96
CA LEU A 30 -12.00 16.98 8.41
C LEU A 30 -12.97 17.25 7.25
N CYS A 31 -13.89 16.31 7.01
CA CYS A 31 -14.90 16.38 5.94
C CYS A 31 -14.33 16.39 4.51
N GLU A 32 -13.08 15.99 4.31
CA GLU A 32 -12.46 15.87 3.00
C GLU A 32 -12.04 14.42 2.72
N PRO A 33 -12.02 13.97 1.45
CA PRO A 33 -11.45 12.68 1.11
C PRO A 33 -9.97 12.62 1.49
N PHE A 34 -9.53 11.49 2.03
CA PHE A 34 -8.11 11.26 2.25
C PHE A 34 -7.39 10.96 0.93
N ARG A 35 -6.09 11.22 0.89
CA ARG A 35 -5.21 10.79 -0.19
C ARG A 35 -4.03 10.02 0.38
N LEU A 36 -3.88 8.78 -0.08
CA LEU A 36 -2.79 7.89 0.30
C LEU A 36 -1.83 7.73 -0.88
N HIS A 37 -0.62 8.28 -0.75
CA HIS A 37 0.48 8.09 -1.68
C HIS A 37 1.37 6.94 -1.21
N LEU A 38 1.64 5.98 -2.09
CA LEU A 38 2.44 4.80 -1.79
C LEU A 38 3.60 4.67 -2.78
N LYS A 39 4.80 4.41 -2.26
CA LYS A 39 5.92 3.89 -3.06
C LYS A 39 6.03 2.39 -2.82
N LEU A 40 5.77 1.64 -3.89
CA LEU A 40 5.67 0.18 -3.86
C LEU A 40 6.91 -0.48 -4.45
N ALA A 41 7.32 -1.60 -3.86
CA ALA A 41 8.28 -2.52 -4.42
C ALA A 41 7.61 -3.88 -4.68
N SER A 42 8.01 -4.54 -5.76
CA SER A 42 7.59 -5.91 -6.07
C SER A 42 8.78 -6.70 -6.63
N ASP A 43 8.83 -7.98 -6.32
CA ASP A 43 9.72 -8.95 -6.93
C ASP A 43 9.24 -9.40 -8.32
N ARG A 44 7.96 -9.18 -8.64
CA ARG A 44 7.34 -9.55 -9.92
C ARG A 44 7.74 -8.57 -11.02
N ARG A 45 8.49 -9.06 -12.02
CA ARG A 45 8.94 -8.26 -13.19
C ARG A 45 7.82 -7.83 -14.15
N ALA A 46 6.69 -8.53 -14.17
CA ALA A 46 5.62 -8.33 -15.14
C ALA A 46 4.26 -8.14 -14.44
N VAL A 47 4.17 -7.13 -13.58
CA VAL A 47 2.89 -6.73 -12.98
C VAL A 47 2.02 -6.10 -14.06
N ASP A 48 0.83 -6.67 -14.29
CA ASP A 48 -0.16 -6.09 -15.18
C ASP A 48 -0.90 -4.95 -14.47
N PHE A 49 -0.58 -3.71 -14.87
CA PHE A 49 -1.18 -2.51 -14.29
C PHE A 49 -2.70 -2.45 -14.47
N LYS A 50 -3.28 -3.15 -15.46
CA LYS A 50 -4.74 -3.21 -15.61
C LYS A 50 -5.42 -3.90 -14.44
N GLN A 51 -4.70 -4.75 -13.70
CA GLN A 51 -5.20 -5.44 -12.51
C GLN A 51 -5.01 -4.62 -11.24
N VAL A 52 -4.32 -3.47 -11.34
CA VAL A 52 -4.01 -2.58 -10.22
C VAL A 52 -4.82 -1.29 -10.30
N LEU A 53 -4.95 -0.71 -11.50
CA LEU A 53 -5.69 0.52 -11.73
C LEU A 53 -7.18 0.33 -11.45
N ASP A 54 -7.79 1.33 -10.80
CA ASP A 54 -9.22 1.39 -10.43
C ASP A 54 -9.72 0.23 -9.56
N GLN A 55 -8.80 -0.59 -9.03
CA GLN A 55 -9.13 -1.69 -8.14
C GLN A 55 -9.02 -1.25 -6.68
N PRO A 56 -9.91 -1.75 -5.80
CA PRO A 56 -9.78 -1.49 -4.37
C PRO A 56 -8.47 -2.07 -3.86
N GLY A 57 -7.78 -1.28 -3.04
CA GLY A 57 -6.53 -1.64 -2.39
C GLY A 57 -6.62 -1.50 -0.88
N THR A 58 -5.90 -2.35 -0.16
CA THR A 58 -5.79 -2.33 1.30
C THR A 58 -4.35 -2.12 1.68
N PHE A 59 -4.09 -1.02 2.39
CA PHE A 59 -2.82 -0.75 3.05
C PHE A 59 -2.89 -1.22 4.49
N THR A 60 -1.94 -2.04 4.92
CA THR A 60 -1.86 -2.57 6.29
C THR A 60 -0.54 -2.18 6.92
N LEU A 61 -0.64 -1.54 8.08
CA LEU A 61 0.46 -1.27 9.00
C LEU A 61 0.43 -2.34 10.08
N TRP A 62 1.50 -3.12 10.14
CA TRP A 62 1.73 -4.12 11.17
C TRP A 62 2.67 -3.54 12.20
N GLN A 63 2.35 -3.75 13.48
CA GLN A 63 3.20 -3.42 14.62
C GLN A 63 3.27 -4.65 15.50
N ASP A 64 4.46 -5.23 15.64
CA ASP A 64 4.75 -6.34 16.58
C ASP A 64 4.98 -5.82 18.01
#